data_AF-A0A7K5L3A8-F1
#
_entry.id   AF-A0A7K5L3A8-F1
#
_cell.length_a   1.000
_cell.length_b   1.000
_cell.length_c   1.000
_cell.angle_alpha   90.00
_cell.angle_beta   90.00
_cell.angle_gamma   90.00
#
_symmetry.space_group_name_H-M   'P 1'
#
loop_
_entity.id
_entity.type
_entity.pdbx_description
1 polymer ?
#
loop_
_entity_poly.entity_id
_entity_poly.type
_entity_poly.pdbx_seq_one_letter_code
_entity_poly.pdbx_strand_id
1 'polypeptide(L)'
;GAVGGRSGAVSGPGPSAEGRVSPAGKAQEALQERYRLGSLLGSGGFGSVYSGTRLADGAPVKPWHGLSPTDCTVLLLQPNGTRAPLETVLLAKVSPGCAGVIRLLEWVELPNSFVLVLERLEQCQDLSDFLVEQSFLPEKEARG
;
A
#
# COMPACT_ATOMS: atom_id res chain seq x y z
N GLY A 1 46.19 4.47 -41.44
CA GLY A 1 44.83 5.02 -41.52
C GLY A 1 43.87 3.96 -41.02
N ALA A 2 43.15 4.23 -39.94
CA ALA A 2 42.16 3.32 -39.37
C ALA A 2 40.75 3.83 -39.73
N VAL A 3 39.98 2.95 -40.38
CA VAL A 3 38.55 3.09 -40.68
C VAL A 3 37.75 3.04 -39.36
N GLY A 4 36.88 4.02 -39.10
CA GLY A 4 35.42 3.90 -39.21
C GLY A 4 34.80 3.64 -37.82
N GLY A 5 33.64 4.16 -37.41
CA GLY A 5 32.64 5.00 -38.03
C GLY A 5 31.70 5.51 -36.93
N ARG A 6 30.95 6.57 -37.23
CA ARG A 6 29.88 7.13 -36.38
C ARG A 6 28.71 6.14 -36.30
N SER A 7 28.15 5.93 -35.12
CA SER A 7 26.73 5.58 -34.98
C SER A 7 26.21 6.12 -33.65
N GLY A 8 25.35 7.13 -33.73
CA GLY A 8 24.60 7.62 -32.59
C GLY A 8 23.47 6.65 -32.30
N ALA A 9 23.37 6.22 -31.04
CA ALA A 9 22.17 5.59 -30.51
C ALA A 9 21.71 6.44 -29.32
N VAL A 10 20.58 7.12 -29.52
CA VAL A 10 19.78 7.71 -28.45
C VAL A 10 19.16 6.56 -27.66
N SER A 11 19.39 6.51 -26.35
CA SER A 11 18.63 5.66 -25.43
C SER A 11 17.71 6.55 -24.60
N GLY A 12 16.41 6.43 -24.86
CA GLY A 12 15.36 7.03 -24.03
C GLY A 12 15.21 6.31 -22.68
N PRO A 13 14.38 6.84 -21.78
CA PRO A 13 14.16 6.24 -20.47
C PRO A 13 13.30 4.98 -20.63
N GLY A 14 13.92 3.81 -20.49
CA GLY A 14 13.23 2.53 -20.36
C GLY A 14 12.76 2.29 -18.92
N PRO A 15 11.63 1.61 -18.70
CA PRO A 15 11.08 1.38 -17.37
C PRO A 15 11.94 0.36 -16.63
N SER A 16 12.65 0.78 -15.59
CA SER A 16 13.28 -0.12 -14.63
C SER A 16 12.21 -0.81 -13.81
N ALA A 17 11.72 -1.95 -14.31
CA ALA A 17 10.99 -2.95 -13.56
C ALA A 17 11.88 -4.18 -13.39
N GLU A 18 12.95 -4.06 -12.60
CA GLU A 18 13.63 -5.25 -12.07
C GLU A 18 12.80 -5.79 -10.92
N GLY A 19 12.02 -6.84 -11.21
CA GLY A 19 11.44 -7.72 -10.22
C GLY A 19 12.57 -8.46 -9.49
N ARG A 20 13.15 -7.84 -8.48
CA ARG A 20 14.06 -8.49 -7.54
C ARG A 20 13.25 -8.77 -6.28
N VAL A 21 12.94 -10.03 -6.02
CA VAL A 21 12.45 -10.45 -4.70
C VAL A 21 13.62 -10.18 -3.74
N SER A 22 13.54 -9.06 -3.04
CA SER A 22 14.47 -8.71 -1.99
C SER A 22 14.34 -9.78 -0.90
N PRO A 23 15.44 -10.40 -0.42
CA PRO A 23 15.37 -11.22 0.78
C PRO A 23 14.69 -10.40 1.85
N ALA A 24 13.69 -10.97 2.51
CA ALA A 24 12.78 -10.33 3.44
C ALA A 24 13.35 -9.24 4.36
N GLY A 25 14.57 -9.42 4.89
CA GLY A 25 15.25 -8.40 5.68
C GLY A 25 15.42 -7.10 4.90
N LYS A 26 15.82 -7.19 3.64
CA LYS A 26 15.95 -6.04 2.73
C LYS A 26 14.61 -5.39 2.37
N ALA A 27 13.53 -6.15 2.31
CA ALA A 27 12.20 -5.58 2.03
C ALA A 27 11.69 -4.74 3.20
N GLN A 28 11.89 -5.22 4.44
CA GLN A 28 11.57 -4.47 5.64
C GLN A 28 12.47 -3.23 5.80
N GLU A 29 13.79 -3.37 5.60
CA GLU A 29 14.74 -2.25 5.62
C GLU A 29 14.36 -1.18 4.58
N ALA A 30 14.10 -1.57 3.33
CA ALA A 30 13.70 -0.64 2.27
C ALA A 30 12.35 0.06 2.56
N LEU A 31 11.47 -0.55 3.35
CA LEU A 31 10.24 0.10 3.81
C LEU A 31 10.55 1.14 4.90
N GLN A 32 11.42 0.81 5.85
CA GLN A 32 11.84 1.73 6.93
C GLN A 32 12.62 2.94 6.41
N GLU A 33 13.33 2.80 5.29
CA GLU A 33 13.99 3.91 4.58
C GLU A 33 13.01 4.91 3.95
N ARG A 34 11.76 4.50 3.69
CA ARG A 34 10.75 5.33 3.02
C ARG A 34 9.61 5.76 3.92
N TYR A 35 9.37 5.04 5.01
CA TYR A 35 8.26 5.28 5.92
C TYR A 35 8.70 5.21 7.37
N ARG A 36 8.32 6.23 8.14
CA ARG A 36 8.40 6.19 9.59
C ARG A 36 7.09 5.62 10.13
N LEU A 37 7.18 4.47 10.81
CA LEU A 37 6.05 3.87 11.53
C LEU A 37 5.71 4.71 12.78
N GLY A 38 4.43 4.88 13.07
CA GLY A 38 3.89 5.59 14.22
C GLY A 38 3.13 4.65 15.18
N SER A 39 2.18 5.21 15.93
CA SER A 39 1.34 4.45 16.88
C SER A 39 0.38 3.49 16.18
N LEU A 40 0.01 2.40 16.89
CA LEU A 40 -1.09 1.53 16.51
C LEU A 40 -2.41 2.31 16.54
N LEU A 41 -3.19 2.22 15.46
CA LEU A 41 -4.52 2.82 15.31
C LEU A 41 -5.64 1.82 15.61
N GLY A 42 -5.43 0.54 15.31
CA GLY A 42 -6.41 -0.50 15.59
C GLY A 42 -5.92 -1.88 15.19
N SER A 43 -6.53 -2.92 15.74
CA SER A 43 -6.26 -4.31 15.41
C SER A 43 -7.55 -5.14 15.39
N GLY A 44 -7.58 -6.21 14.60
CA GLY A 44 -8.74 -7.09 14.49
C GLY A 44 -8.57 -8.17 13.43
N GLY A 45 -9.68 -8.73 12.95
CA GLY A 45 -9.67 -9.75 11.88
C GLY A 45 -9.11 -9.25 10.55
N PHE A 46 -9.03 -7.93 10.36
CA PHE A 46 -8.33 -7.34 9.24
C PHE A 46 -6.80 -7.46 9.40
N GLY A 47 -6.25 -7.38 10.62
CA GLY A 47 -4.81 -7.22 10.84
C GLY A 47 -4.53 -6.12 11.84
N SER A 48 -3.31 -5.56 11.81
CA SER A 48 -2.95 -4.38 12.61
C SER A 48 -2.74 -3.15 11.72
N VAL A 49 -3.29 -2.01 12.14
CA VAL A 49 -3.19 -0.74 11.41
C VAL A 49 -2.40 0.24 12.24
N TYR A 50 -1.38 0.85 11.65
CA TYR A 50 -0.55 1.84 12.32
C TYR A 50 -0.70 3.18 11.60
N SER A 51 -0.34 4.23 12.31
CA SER A 51 -0.05 5.53 11.70
C SER A 51 1.36 5.52 11.12
N GLY A 52 1.63 6.40 10.18
CA GLY A 52 2.98 6.59 9.67
C GLY A 52 3.12 7.83 8.83
N THR A 53 4.36 8.08 8.43
CA THR A 53 4.74 9.27 7.69
C THR A 53 5.68 8.86 6.56
N ARG A 54 5.35 9.26 5.33
CA ARG A 54 6.24 9.07 4.18
C ARG A 54 7.41 10.04 4.31
N LEU A 55 8.64 9.52 4.26
CA LEU A 55 9.85 10.32 4.52
C LEU A 55 10.19 11.27 3.35
N ALA A 56 9.77 10.94 2.13
CA ALA A 56 10.09 11.73 0.94
C ALA A 56 9.46 13.14 0.96
N ASP A 57 8.27 13.28 1.54
CA ASP A 57 7.48 14.52 1.50
C ASP A 57 6.79 14.86 2.83
N GLY A 58 6.95 14.03 3.86
CA GLY A 58 6.32 14.23 5.16
C GLY A 58 4.81 13.93 5.17
N ALA A 59 4.24 13.40 4.08
CA ALA A 59 2.80 13.16 3.99
C ALA A 59 2.33 12.10 5.00
N PRO A 60 1.16 12.29 5.64
CA PRO A 60 0.58 11.28 6.52
C PRO A 60 0.16 10.06 5.69
N VAL A 61 0.48 8.87 6.19
CA VAL A 61 0.04 7.60 5.62
C VAL A 61 -0.58 6.73 6.72
N LYS A 62 -1.47 5.83 6.33
CA LYS A 62 -1.92 4.72 7.18
C LYS A 62 -1.09 3.50 6.76
N PRO A 63 0.13 3.30 7.30
CA PRO A 63 0.83 2.04 7.13
C PRO A 63 0.00 0.95 7.81
N TRP A 64 -0.51 0.08 6.98
CA TRP A 64 -1.28 -1.05 7.40
C TRP A 64 -0.29 -2.20 7.61
N HIS A 65 0.02 -2.49 8.87
CA HIS A 65 1.03 -3.46 9.25
C HIS A 65 0.37 -4.77 9.69
N GLY A 66 0.22 -5.66 8.71
CA GLY A 66 0.07 -7.08 8.95
C GLY A 66 -1.32 -7.61 8.63
N LEU A 67 -1.50 -8.05 7.38
CA LEU A 67 -2.19 -9.31 7.15
C LEU A 67 -1.17 -10.30 7.72
N SER A 68 -1.34 -10.69 8.98
CA SER A 68 -0.80 -11.98 9.38
C SER A 68 -1.46 -12.99 8.45
N PRO A 69 -0.71 -13.87 7.76
CA PRO A 69 -1.29 -14.98 7.05
C PRO A 69 -1.85 -15.90 8.11
N THR A 70 -3.03 -15.56 8.61
CA THR A 70 -3.98 -16.52 9.10
C THR A 70 -4.43 -17.35 7.91
N ASP A 71 -4.89 -18.57 8.18
CA ASP A 71 -5.36 -19.56 7.18
C ASP A 71 -6.44 -19.03 6.20
N CYS A 72 -6.95 -17.81 6.40
CA CYS A 72 -7.99 -17.17 5.60
C CYS A 72 -7.48 -16.17 4.55
N THR A 73 -6.17 -15.88 4.46
CA THR A 73 -5.66 -14.90 3.47
C THR A 73 -5.67 -15.52 2.07
N VAL A 74 -6.56 -15.03 1.19
CA VAL A 74 -6.66 -15.51 -0.20
C VAL A 74 -5.52 -14.92 -1.03
N LEU A 75 -4.60 -15.75 -1.51
CA LEU A 75 -3.51 -15.33 -2.39
C LEU A 75 -3.85 -15.57 -3.86
N LEU A 76 -3.69 -14.55 -4.70
CA LEU A 76 -3.84 -14.63 -6.15
C LEU A 76 -2.48 -14.62 -6.84
N LEU A 77 -2.32 -15.46 -7.87
CA LEU A 77 -1.16 -15.41 -8.75
C LEU A 77 -1.29 -14.22 -9.71
N GLN A 78 -0.30 -13.34 -9.67
CA GLN A 78 -0.22 -12.17 -10.53
C GLN A 78 0.47 -12.51 -11.86
N PRO A 79 0.23 -11.74 -12.94
CA PRO A 79 0.85 -11.97 -14.26
C PRO A 79 2.38 -11.96 -14.25
N ASN A 80 2.99 -11.30 -13.26
CA ASN A 80 4.44 -11.25 -13.04
C ASN A 80 4.97 -12.45 -12.21
N GLY A 81 4.13 -13.42 -11.89
CA GLY A 81 4.48 -14.61 -11.11
C GLY A 81 4.46 -14.43 -9.59
N THR A 82 4.20 -13.22 -9.06
CA THR A 82 4.12 -13.00 -7.61
C THR A 82 2.78 -13.45 -7.05
N ARG A 83 2.75 -13.83 -5.77
CA ARG A 83 1.51 -14.09 -5.03
C ARG A 83 1.14 -12.85 -4.24
N ALA A 84 -0.07 -12.35 -4.44
CA ALA A 84 -0.55 -11.14 -3.78
C ALA A 84 -1.87 -11.43 -3.05
N PRO A 85 -2.09 -10.89 -1.84
CA PRO A 85 -3.38 -10.99 -1.16
C PRO A 85 -4.49 -10.39 -2.02
N LEU A 86 -5.66 -11.02 -2.04
CA LEU A 86 -6.83 -10.56 -2.78
C LEU A 86 -7.13 -9.09 -2.50
N GLU A 87 -6.97 -8.64 -1.27
CA GLU A 87 -7.13 -7.26 -0.81
C GLU A 87 -6.26 -6.29 -1.62
N THR A 88 -4.98 -6.64 -1.84
CA THR A 88 -4.05 -5.81 -2.64
C THR A 88 -4.49 -5.74 -4.10
N VAL A 89 -4.98 -6.86 -4.65
CA VAL A 89 -5.41 -6.95 -6.05
C VAL A 89 -6.67 -6.13 -6.27
N LEU A 90 -7.63 -6.22 -5.35
CA LEU A 90 -8.87 -5.46 -5.42
C LEU A 90 -8.60 -3.96 -5.26
N LEU A 91 -7.83 -3.56 -4.24
CA LEU A 91 -7.47 -2.16 -4.01
C LEU A 91 -6.74 -1.55 -5.21
N ALA A 92 -5.78 -2.26 -5.82
CA ALA A 92 -5.08 -1.78 -7.01
C ALA A 92 -6.00 -1.55 -8.21
N LYS A 93 -7.07 -2.36 -8.36
CA LYS A 93 -8.06 -2.20 -9.44
C LYS A 93 -9.00 -1.02 -9.24
N VAL A 94 -9.41 -0.74 -8.00
CA VAL A 94 -10.42 0.30 -7.71
C VAL A 94 -9.82 1.68 -7.39
N SER A 95 -8.59 1.72 -6.86
CA SER A 95 -7.94 2.97 -6.41
C SER A 95 -7.84 4.07 -7.49
N PRO A 96 -7.53 3.78 -8.78
CA PRO A 96 -7.36 4.84 -9.78
C PRO A 96 -8.66 5.53 -10.21
N GLY A 97 -9.84 4.97 -9.89
CA GLY A 97 -11.12 5.40 -10.46
C GLY A 97 -12.21 5.76 -9.44
N CYS A 98 -11.94 5.66 -8.14
CA CYS A 98 -12.95 5.87 -7.11
C CYS A 98 -12.44 6.73 -5.96
N ALA A 99 -12.93 7.98 -5.86
CA ALA A 99 -12.57 8.91 -4.79
C ALA A 99 -13.06 8.45 -3.40
N GLY A 100 -14.07 7.58 -3.34
CA GLY A 100 -14.60 7.02 -2.10
C GLY A 100 -13.81 5.82 -1.55
N VAL A 101 -12.75 5.37 -2.25
CA VAL A 101 -11.92 4.24 -1.83
C VAL A 101 -10.52 4.73 -1.49
N ILE A 102 -10.05 4.34 -0.31
CA ILE A 102 -8.69 4.60 0.15
C ILE A 102 -7.67 4.00 -0.84
N ARG A 103 -6.75 4.85 -1.31
CA ARG A 103 -5.74 4.45 -2.29
C ARG A 103 -4.65 3.59 -1.67
N LEU A 104 -4.35 2.49 -2.35
CA LEU A 104 -3.13 1.72 -2.13
C LEU A 104 -1.94 2.45 -2.77
N LEU A 105 -0.99 2.89 -1.94
CA LEU A 105 0.23 3.57 -2.39
C LEU A 105 1.31 2.56 -2.75
N GLU A 106 1.46 1.54 -1.92
CA GLU A 106 2.48 0.50 -2.06
C GLU A 106 2.09 -0.73 -1.23
N TRP A 107 2.63 -1.90 -1.56
CA TRP A 107 2.62 -3.06 -0.68
C TRP A 107 3.94 -3.81 -0.76
N VAL A 108 4.31 -4.49 0.33
CA VAL A 108 5.51 -5.33 0.39
C VAL A 108 5.17 -6.68 1.03
N GLU A 109 5.80 -7.73 0.51
CA GLU A 109 5.76 -9.08 1.07
C GLU A 109 6.93 -9.26 2.05
N LEU A 110 6.61 -9.73 3.25
CA LEU A 110 7.55 -10.15 4.29
C LEU A 110 7.47 -11.69 4.44
N PRO A 111 8.43 -12.36 5.14
CA PRO A 111 8.45 -13.82 5.25
C PRO A 111 7.15 -14.43 5.74
N ASN A 112 6.50 -13.71 6.65
CA ASN A 112 5.40 -14.20 7.46
C ASN A 112 4.21 -13.24 7.41
N SER A 113 4.18 -12.25 6.51
CA SER A 113 3.12 -11.24 6.46
C SER A 113 3.17 -10.38 5.21
N PHE A 114 2.10 -9.62 4.99
CA PHE A 114 2.06 -8.56 4.00
C PHE A 114 1.86 -7.21 4.69
N VAL A 115 2.54 -6.20 4.19
CA VAL A 115 2.39 -4.81 4.62
C VAL A 115 1.81 -4.01 3.48
N LEU A 116 0.71 -3.30 3.73
CA LEU A 116 0.08 -2.41 2.77
C LEU A 116 0.32 -0.98 3.25
N VAL A 117 0.69 -0.10 2.34
CA VAL A 117 0.79 1.34 2.62
C VAL A 117 -0.39 2.01 1.95
N LEU A 118 -1.30 2.53 2.78
CA LEU A 118 -2.51 3.20 2.33
C LEU A 118 -2.39 4.71 2.56
N GLU A 119 -3.08 5.50 1.74
CA GLU A 119 -3.20 6.93 2.00
C GLU A 119 -3.90 7.20 3.35
N ARG A 120 -3.62 8.34 3.98
CA ARG A 120 -4.34 8.77 5.18
C ARG A 120 -5.05 10.08 4.90
N LEU A 121 -6.37 10.07 5.03
CA LEU A 121 -7.13 11.31 5.14
C LEU A 121 -6.84 11.94 6.51
N GLU A 122 -6.49 13.22 6.50
CA GLU A 122 -6.38 14.01 7.73
C GLU A 122 -7.78 14.25 8.30
N GLN A 123 -7.93 14.23 9.63
CA GLN A 123 -9.21 14.43 10.32
C GLN A 123 -10.30 13.41 9.94
N CYS A 124 -9.94 12.14 9.79
CA CYS A 124 -10.91 11.06 9.58
C CYS A 124 -11.30 10.36 10.90
N GLN A 125 -12.58 10.07 11.05
CA GLN A 125 -13.15 9.15 12.05
C GLN A 125 -13.80 8.00 11.29
N ASP A 126 -13.72 6.77 11.79
CA ASP A 126 -14.50 5.69 11.20
C ASP A 126 -15.98 5.83 11.56
N LEU A 127 -16.84 5.30 10.69
CA LEU A 127 -18.28 5.45 10.84
C LEU A 127 -18.82 4.71 12.07
N SER A 128 -18.18 3.62 12.49
CA SER A 128 -18.60 2.87 13.67
C SER A 128 -18.38 3.68 14.94
N ASP A 129 -17.21 4.29 15.12
CA ASP A 129 -16.91 5.18 16.23
C ASP A 129 -17.82 6.42 16.21
N PHE A 130 -18.03 7.03 15.03
CA PHE A 130 -18.96 8.16 14.89
C PHE A 130 -20.39 7.82 15.31
N LEU A 131 -20.88 6.63 14.93
CA LEU A 131 -22.21 6.16 15.30
C LEU A 131 -22.34 5.82 16.79
N VAL A 132 -21.26 5.33 17.41
CA VAL A 132 -21.22 5.11 18.85
C VAL A 132 -21.35 6.44 19.61
N GLU A 133 -20.76 7.52 19.09
CA GLU A 133 -20.84 8.85 19.69
C GLU A 133 -22.19 9.56 19.45
N GLN A 134 -22.72 9.51 18.23
CA GLN A 134 -23.93 10.24 17.83
C GLN A 134 -25.24 9.46 18.07
N SER A 135 -25.17 8.15 18.31
CA SER A 135 -26.28 7.18 18.47
C SER A 135 -27.21 6.99 17.26
N PHE A 136 -27.49 8.04 16.47
CA PHE A 136 -28.27 7.96 15.24
C PHE A 136 -27.80 8.99 14.21
N LEU A 137 -27.96 8.66 12.93
CA LEU A 137 -27.67 9.53 11.80
C LEU A 137 -28.99 9.99 11.17
N PRO A 138 -29.32 11.30 11.14
CA PRO A 138 -30.52 11.80 10.47
C PRO A 138 -30.54 11.36 9.00
N GLU A 139 -31.72 11.04 8.46
CA GLU A 139 -31.86 10.52 7.08
C GLU A 139 -31.18 11.41 6.03
N LYS A 140 -31.25 12.74 6.23
CA LYS A 140 -30.63 13.72 5.35
C LYS A 140 -29.10 13.54 5.25
N GLU A 141 -28.45 13.16 6.35
CA GLU A 141 -27.00 12.95 6.40
C GLU A 141 -26.63 11.53 5.94
N ALA A 142 -27.50 10.54 6.20
CA ALA A 142 -27.27 9.15 5.77
C ALA A 142 -27.38 8.94 4.25
N ARG A 143 -28.06 9.84 3.52
CA ARG A 143 -28.39 9.65 2.10
C ARG A 143 -27.19 9.79 1.14
N GLY A 144 -26.12 10.47 1.58
CA GLY A 144 -24.90 10.69 0.77
C GLY A 144 -25.03 11.78 -0.28
#